data_AF-A0A3N5KUQ5-F1
#
_entry.id   AF-A0A3N5KUQ5-F1
#
_cell.length_a   1.000
_cell.length_b   1.000
_cell.length_c   1.000
_cell.angle_alpha   90.00
_cell.angle_beta   90.00
_cell.angle_gamma   90.00
#
_symmetry.space_group_name_H-M   'P 1'
#
loop_
_entity.id
_entity.type
_entity.pdbx_description
1 polymer ?
#
loop_
_entity_poly.entity_id
_entity_poly.type
_entity_poly.pdbx_seq_one_letter_code
_entity_poly.pdbx_strand_id
1 'polypeptide(L)'
;EYMDVGNRNHWRMDDVVPSAEVLKGIHGRWPVSAVPGAYHGEVAERYRYDDGAGELGFVSSVTAPFCGDCTRARLSSDGMFYTCLFATRGTDLRAALREGAPDEELAALMRSAWTARSDRYSEQRAEWQRLERQPGKIEMHYIGG
;
A
#
# COMPACT_ATOMS: atom_id res chain seq x y z
N GLU A 1 9.05 -5.03 1.84
CA GLU A 1 8.99 -5.42 3.26
C GLU A 1 7.73 -6.25 3.50
N TYR A 2 7.74 -7.14 4.49
CA TYR A 2 6.55 -7.91 4.82
C TYR A 2 5.46 -6.98 5.36
N MET A 3 4.23 -7.17 4.86
CA MET A 3 3.05 -6.47 5.34
C MET A 3 2.18 -7.47 6.12
N ASP A 4 2.06 -7.33 7.44
CA ASP A 4 1.03 -8.00 8.24
C ASP A 4 -0.35 -7.36 7.95
N VAL A 5 -1.17 -8.09 7.20
CA VAL A 5 -2.45 -7.64 6.65
C VAL A 5 -3.65 -8.23 7.41
N GLY A 6 -3.56 -8.32 8.74
CA GLY A 6 -4.68 -8.67 9.60
C GLY A 6 -5.59 -7.47 9.94
N ASN A 7 -6.91 -7.68 9.96
CA ASN A 7 -7.91 -6.67 10.40
C ASN A 7 -7.72 -6.19 11.85
N ARG A 8 -6.85 -6.84 12.63
CA ARG A 8 -6.59 -6.59 14.06
C ARG A 8 -5.10 -6.37 14.38
N ASN A 9 -4.18 -6.53 13.42
CA ASN A 9 -2.75 -6.54 13.70
C ASN A 9 -2.11 -5.26 13.21
N HIS A 10 -1.41 -4.50 14.06
CA HIS A 10 -0.48 -3.42 13.66
C HIS A 10 0.72 -3.98 12.87
N TRP A 11 1.55 -3.16 12.22
CA TRP A 11 2.79 -3.74 11.69
C TRP A 11 3.58 -4.23 12.90
N ARG A 12 3.74 -5.55 13.00
CA ARG A 12 4.60 -6.15 14.00
C ARG A 12 6.02 -5.97 13.47
N MET A 13 6.71 -4.96 13.98
CA MET A 13 8.07 -4.67 13.54
C MET A 13 9.01 -5.85 13.78
N ASP A 14 8.72 -6.70 14.77
CA ASP A 14 9.43 -7.96 15.01
C ASP A 14 9.36 -8.95 13.82
N ASP A 15 8.32 -8.84 12.98
CA ASP A 15 8.13 -9.67 11.79
C ASP A 15 8.62 -8.95 10.51
N VAL A 16 9.20 -7.75 10.63
CA VAL A 16 9.65 -6.92 9.50
C VAL A 16 11.16 -6.70 9.59
N VAL A 17 11.89 -7.16 8.56
CA VAL A 17 13.28 -6.72 8.35
C VAL A 17 13.25 -5.46 7.48
N PRO A 18 13.67 -4.29 7.99
CA PRO A 18 13.68 -3.04 7.23
C PRO A 18 14.55 -3.13 5.98
N SER A 19 14.13 -2.50 4.88
CA SER A 19 14.94 -2.45 3.65
C SER A 19 16.34 -1.90 3.90
N ALA A 20 16.49 -0.90 4.78
CA ALA A 20 17.78 -0.31 5.15
C ALA A 20 18.73 -1.32 5.84
N GLU A 21 18.18 -2.25 6.61
CA GLU A 21 18.97 -3.30 7.26
C GLU A 21 19.46 -4.31 6.23
N VAL A 22 18.57 -4.75 5.33
CA VAL A 22 18.94 -5.66 4.23
C VAL A 22 19.98 -5.00 3.32
N LEU A 23 19.78 -3.72 2.96
CA LEU A 23 20.75 -2.94 2.18
C LEU A 23 22.12 -2.90 2.86
N LYS A 24 22.17 -2.62 4.17
CA LYS A 24 23.42 -2.59 4.94
C LYS A 24 24.13 -3.94 4.89
N GLY A 25 23.38 -5.04 5.04
CA GLY A 25 23.91 -6.39 4.95
C GLY A 25 24.47 -6.72 3.56
N ILE A 26 23.74 -6.36 2.50
CA ILE A 26 24.19 -6.55 1.12
C ILE A 26 25.43 -5.70 0.85
N HIS A 27 25.38 -4.40 1.14
CA HIS A 27 26.49 -3.46 0.88
C HIS A 27 27.79 -3.89 1.58
N GLY A 28 27.70 -4.43 2.81
CA GLY A 28 28.86 -4.93 3.54
C GLY A 28 29.57 -6.13 2.89
N ARG A 29 28.88 -6.87 2.01
CA ARG A 29 29.44 -8.03 1.29
C ARG A 29 29.69 -7.75 -0.19
N TRP A 30 28.81 -6.98 -0.82
CA TRP A 30 28.85 -6.57 -2.21
C TRP A 30 28.54 -5.07 -2.27
N PRO A 31 29.55 -4.20 -2.47
CA PRO A 31 29.34 -2.77 -2.54
C PRO A 31 28.31 -2.40 -3.61
N VAL A 32 27.43 -1.48 -3.23
CA VAL A 32 26.34 -0.99 -4.07
C VAL A 32 26.21 0.52 -3.98
N SER A 33 25.85 1.14 -5.10
CA SER A 33 25.60 2.57 -5.24
C SER A 33 24.12 2.83 -5.57
N ALA A 34 23.54 3.88 -4.98
CA ALA A 34 22.15 4.26 -5.24
C ALA A 34 21.97 4.70 -6.70
N VAL A 35 20.86 4.28 -7.31
CA VAL A 35 20.47 4.67 -8.67
C VAL A 35 19.36 5.72 -8.57
N PRO A 36 19.46 6.87 -9.26
CA PRO A 36 18.40 7.87 -9.27
C PRO A 36 17.07 7.30 -9.77
N GLY A 37 15.97 7.81 -9.22
CA GLY A 37 14.64 7.47 -9.67
C GLY A 37 14.45 7.82 -11.16
N ALA A 38 13.85 6.91 -11.91
CA ALA A 38 13.58 7.07 -13.34
C ALA A 38 12.36 7.96 -13.61
N TYR A 39 11.43 8.04 -12.66
CA TYR A 39 10.20 8.83 -12.76
C TYR A 39 9.65 9.18 -11.37
N HIS A 40 8.77 10.19 -11.32
CA HIS A 40 8.08 10.57 -10.09
C HIS A 40 7.14 9.45 -9.63
N GLY A 41 7.17 9.12 -8.33
CA GLY A 41 6.41 8.02 -7.75
C GLY A 41 6.99 6.64 -8.01
N GLU A 42 8.26 6.52 -8.45
CA GLU A 42 8.94 5.22 -8.49
C GLU A 42 9.00 4.62 -7.07
N VAL A 43 8.35 3.47 -6.90
CA VAL A 43 8.13 2.86 -5.57
C VAL A 43 9.37 2.13 -5.06
N ALA A 44 10.20 1.60 -5.95
CA ALA A 44 11.37 0.83 -5.58
C ALA A 44 12.60 1.73 -5.51
N GLU A 45 13.28 1.74 -4.37
CA GLU A 45 14.62 2.33 -4.25
C GLU A 45 15.61 1.37 -4.90
N ARG A 46 16.31 1.83 -5.95
CA ARG A 46 17.21 0.99 -6.75
C ARG A 46 18.67 1.24 -6.38
N TYR A 47 19.43 0.16 -6.41
CA TYR A 47 20.86 0.15 -6.16
C TYR A 47 21.54 -0.72 -7.22
N ARG A 48 22.74 -0.32 -7.64
CA ARG A 48 23.58 -1.05 -8.59
C ARG A 48 24.80 -1.59 -7.88
N TYR A 49 25.19 -2.83 -8.17
CA TYR A 49 26.46 -3.37 -7.70
C TYR A 49 27.63 -2.64 -8.36
N ASP A 50 28.63 -2.24 -7.58
CA ASP A 50 29.76 -1.45 -8.06
C ASP A 50 30.67 -2.25 -9.02
N ASP A 51 30.60 -3.58 -8.98
CA ASP A 51 31.27 -4.50 -9.91
C ASP A 51 30.55 -4.62 -11.27
N GLY A 52 29.39 -3.98 -11.44
CA GLY A 52 28.60 -4.01 -12.66
C GLY A 52 27.77 -5.28 -12.87
N ALA A 53 27.68 -6.18 -11.89
CA ALA A 53 26.98 -7.45 -12.01
C ALA A 53 25.44 -7.32 -12.09
N GLY A 54 24.89 -6.14 -11.78
CA GLY A 54 23.46 -5.87 -11.94
C GLY A 54 22.91 -4.81 -10.99
N GLU A 55 21.59 -4.82 -10.83
CA GLU A 55 20.84 -3.95 -9.91
C GLU A 55 19.93 -4.77 -8.99
N LEU A 56 19.57 -4.17 -7.87
CA LEU A 56 18.58 -4.64 -6.91
C LEU A 56 17.64 -3.49 -6.54
N GLY A 57 16.43 -3.84 -6.10
CA GLY A 57 15.41 -2.86 -5.72
C GLY A 57 14.74 -3.23 -4.40
N PHE A 58 14.47 -2.24 -3.57
CA PHE A 58 13.74 -2.40 -2.32
C PHE A 58 12.38 -1.72 -2.39
N VAL A 59 11.34 -2.45 -2.02
CA VAL A 59 9.99 -1.90 -1.82
C VAL A 59 9.72 -1.79 -0.32
N SER A 60 9.89 -0.59 0.22
CA SER A 60 9.82 -0.29 1.65
C SER A 60 8.39 -0.01 2.12
N SER A 61 7.48 -0.96 1.88
CA SER A 61 6.03 -0.81 2.09
C SER A 61 5.58 -0.51 3.52
N VAL A 62 6.43 -0.74 4.52
CA VAL A 62 6.14 -0.51 5.94
C VAL A 62 6.92 0.69 6.47
N THR A 63 8.24 0.72 6.25
CA THR A 63 9.13 1.74 6.85
C THR A 63 9.13 3.06 6.06
N ALA A 64 8.83 3.02 4.76
CA ALA A 64 8.70 4.20 3.89
C ALA A 64 7.47 4.05 2.97
N PRO A 65 6.24 4.18 3.51
CA PRO A 65 5.02 4.02 2.73
C PRO A 65 4.87 5.10 1.66
N PHE A 66 4.24 4.73 0.54
CA PHE A 66 4.17 5.51 -0.70
C PHE A 66 2.72 5.75 -1.15
N CYS A 67 1.79 6.04 -0.21
CA CYS A 67 0.40 6.26 -0.59
C CYS A 67 0.18 7.60 -1.30
N GLY A 68 0.96 8.63 -0.98
CA GLY A 68 0.88 9.97 -1.58
C GLY A 68 1.00 9.97 -3.11
N ASP A 69 1.90 9.18 -3.66
CA ASP A 69 2.11 9.07 -5.12
C ASP A 69 1.32 7.89 -5.74
N CYS A 70 0.48 7.19 -4.97
CA CYS A 70 -0.21 6.01 -5.46
C CYS A 70 -1.34 6.39 -6.43
N THR A 71 -1.24 5.94 -7.68
CA THR A 71 -2.21 6.18 -8.77
C THR A 71 -3.01 4.93 -9.16
N ARG A 72 -3.07 3.92 -8.28
CA ARG A 72 -3.66 2.61 -8.58
C ARG A 72 -5.15 2.54 -8.23
N ALA A 73 -5.98 2.15 -9.21
CA ALA A 73 -7.33 1.64 -9.00
C ALA A 73 -7.36 0.11 -9.16
N ARG A 74 -8.37 -0.56 -8.61
CA ARG A 74 -8.52 -2.02 -8.67
C ARG A 74 -9.97 -2.39 -8.96
N LEU A 75 -10.15 -3.47 -9.70
CA LEU A 75 -11.44 -4.15 -9.87
C LEU A 75 -11.28 -5.55 -9.28
N SER A 76 -12.12 -5.92 -8.33
CA SER A 76 -12.13 -7.27 -7.77
C SER A 76 -12.81 -8.27 -8.70
N SER A 77 -12.64 -9.56 -8.42
CA SER A 77 -13.24 -10.64 -9.21
C SER A 77 -14.77 -10.69 -9.14
N ASP A 78 -15.37 -10.14 -8.09
CA ASP A 78 -16.82 -9.95 -7.95
C ASP A 78 -17.32 -8.63 -8.54
N GLY A 79 -16.43 -7.82 -9.14
CA GLY A 79 -16.79 -6.62 -9.91
C GLY A 79 -16.92 -5.34 -9.09
N MET A 80 -16.29 -5.28 -7.92
CA MET A 80 -16.22 -4.09 -7.08
C MET A 80 -14.99 -3.25 -7.44
N PHE A 81 -15.20 -1.95 -7.62
CA PHE A 81 -14.13 -0.98 -7.84
C PHE A 81 -13.60 -0.47 -6.50
N TYR A 82 -12.29 -0.61 -6.31
CA TYR A 82 -11.57 -0.18 -5.11
C TYR A 82 -10.46 0.81 -5.45
N THR A 83 -10.30 1.79 -4.57
CA THR A 83 -9.28 2.85 -4.63
C THR A 83 -8.04 2.54 -3.80
N CYS A 84 -8.02 1.42 -3.09
CA CYS A 84 -6.88 0.94 -2.30
C CYS A 84 -6.85 -0.59 -2.26
N LEU A 85 -5.66 -1.16 -2.04
CA LEU A 85 -5.51 -2.59 -1.74
C LEU A 85 -6.23 -3.00 -0.45
N PHE A 86 -6.34 -2.06 0.50
CA PHE A 86 -6.89 -2.28 1.84
C PHE A 86 -8.24 -1.59 2.05
N ALA A 87 -8.89 -1.17 0.96
CA ALA A 87 -10.20 -0.52 1.05
C ALA A 87 -11.24 -1.47 1.67
N THR A 88 -12.04 -0.95 2.59
CA THR A 88 -13.12 -1.72 3.25
C THR A 88 -14.47 -1.56 2.55
N ARG A 89 -14.56 -0.62 1.60
CA ARG A 89 -15.74 -0.33 0.78
C ARG A 89 -15.31 -0.13 -0.66
N GLY A 90 -16.15 -0.57 -1.60
CA GLY A 90 -15.94 -0.40 -3.03
C GLY A 90 -17.24 -0.03 -3.72
N THR A 91 -17.14 0.40 -4.98
CA THR A 91 -18.28 0.74 -5.83
C THR A 91 -18.65 -0.48 -6.68
N ASP A 92 -19.90 -0.93 -6.63
CA ASP A 92 -20.37 -2.09 -7.42
C ASP A 92 -20.57 -1.69 -8.89
N LEU A 93 -19.56 -1.97 -9.72
CA LEU A 93 -19.66 -1.73 -11.16
C LEU A 93 -20.38 -2.88 -11.88
N ARG A 94 -20.39 -4.08 -11.28
CA ARG A 94 -21.03 -5.27 -11.87
C ARG A 94 -22.55 -5.14 -11.85
N ALA A 95 -23.13 -4.62 -10.78
CA ALA A 95 -24.56 -4.35 -10.71
C ALA A 95 -24.97 -3.36 -11.82
N ALA A 96 -24.32 -2.19 -11.88
CA ALA A 96 -24.58 -1.17 -12.90
C ALA A 96 -24.46 -1.73 -14.33
N LEU A 97 -23.39 -2.49 -14.60
CA LEU A 97 -23.17 -3.10 -15.93
C LEU A 97 -24.27 -4.14 -16.27
N ARG A 98 -24.75 -4.92 -15.30
CA ARG A 98 -25.82 -5.90 -15.50
C ARG A 98 -27.20 -5.27 -15.64
N GLU A 99 -27.40 -4.10 -15.07
CA GLU A 99 -28.61 -3.29 -15.22
C GLU A 99 -28.64 -2.53 -16.57
N GLY A 100 -27.57 -2.63 -17.37
CA GLY A 100 -27.47 -2.03 -18.69
C GLY A 100 -27.03 -0.56 -18.66
N ALA A 101 -26.32 -0.14 -17.60
CA ALA A 101 -25.77 1.21 -17.52
C ALA A 101 -24.85 1.50 -18.73
N PRO A 102 -24.99 2.67 -19.39
CA PRO A 102 -24.12 3.06 -20.49
C PRO A 102 -22.71 3.40 -19.99
N ASP A 103 -21.74 3.44 -20.91
CA ASP A 103 -20.32 3.70 -20.61
C ASP A 103 -20.12 5.04 -19.86
N GLU A 104 -20.92 6.07 -20.18
CA GLU A 104 -20.85 7.37 -19.52
C GLU A 104 -21.21 7.28 -18.03
N GLU A 105 -22.16 6.42 -17.67
CA GLU A 105 -22.57 6.21 -16.28
C GLU A 105 -21.51 5.43 -15.50
N LEU A 106 -20.97 4.36 -16.09
CA LEU A 106 -19.85 3.62 -15.50
C LEU A 106 -18.62 4.52 -15.29
N ALA A 107 -18.31 5.35 -16.28
CA ALA A 107 -17.23 6.32 -16.19
C ALA A 107 -17.51 7.37 -15.10
N ALA A 108 -18.76 7.80 -14.91
CA ALA A 108 -19.13 8.73 -13.84
C ALA A 108 -18.97 8.09 -12.45
N LEU A 109 -19.39 6.83 -12.27
CA LEU A 109 -19.21 6.07 -11.03
C LEU A 109 -17.73 5.93 -10.65
N MET A 110 -16.88 5.53 -11.60
CA MET A 110 -15.44 5.42 -11.38
C MET A 110 -14.80 6.77 -11.06
N ARG A 111 -15.18 7.83 -11.79
CA ARG A 111 -14.63 9.18 -11.60
C ARG A 111 -15.03 9.74 -10.24
N SER A 112 -16.27 9.55 -9.81
CA SER A 112 -16.76 9.94 -8.49
C SER A 112 -16.02 9.21 -7.36
N ALA A 113 -15.86 7.89 -7.49
CA ALA A 113 -15.09 7.11 -6.52
C ALA A 113 -13.62 7.56 -6.46
N TRP A 114 -13.02 7.88 -7.61
CA TRP A 114 -11.64 8.34 -7.69
C TRP A 114 -11.43 9.73 -7.11
N THR A 115 -12.30 10.70 -7.39
CA THR A 115 -12.17 12.07 -6.87
C THR A 115 -12.46 12.17 -5.39
N ALA A 116 -13.31 11.28 -4.85
CA ALA A 116 -13.59 11.17 -3.42
C ALA A 116 -12.54 10.36 -2.65
N ARG A 117 -11.56 9.75 -3.34
CA ARG A 117 -10.55 8.88 -2.75
C ARG A 117 -9.74 9.62 -1.69
N SER A 118 -9.70 9.05 -0.49
CA SER A 118 -8.84 9.48 0.61
C SER A 118 -8.00 8.32 1.18
N ASP A 119 -7.92 7.20 0.45
CA ASP A 119 -7.24 6.00 0.92
C ASP A 119 -5.72 6.19 0.96
N ARG A 120 -5.17 6.00 2.16
CA ARG A 120 -3.74 6.04 2.45
C ARG A 120 -3.39 5.09 3.60
N TYR A 121 -3.82 3.83 3.46
CA TYR A 121 -3.77 2.83 4.53
C TYR A 121 -2.38 2.68 5.15
N SER A 122 -1.34 2.49 4.33
CA SER A 122 0.02 2.27 4.84
C SER A 122 0.59 3.50 5.55
N GLU A 123 0.26 4.71 5.08
CA GLU A 123 0.64 5.97 5.76
C GLU A 123 -0.10 6.15 7.08
N GLN A 124 -1.42 5.96 7.10
CA GLN A 124 -2.22 6.01 8.33
C GLN A 124 -1.68 5.05 9.39
N ARG A 125 -1.29 3.85 8.96
CA ARG A 125 -0.68 2.84 9.82
C ARG A 125 0.66 3.29 10.40
N ALA A 126 1.52 3.88 9.57
CA ALA A 126 2.79 4.43 10.01
C ALA A 126 2.59 5.61 10.99
N GLU A 127 1.59 6.46 10.76
CA GLU A 127 1.20 7.54 11.67
C GLU A 127 0.72 7.01 13.03
N TRP A 128 -0.15 6.00 13.05
CA TRP A 128 -0.65 5.39 14.29
C TRP A 128 0.47 4.77 15.12
N GLN A 129 1.44 4.14 14.46
CA GLN A 129 2.63 3.62 15.14
C GLN A 129 3.49 4.74 15.75
N ARG A 130 3.79 5.79 14.98
CA ARG A 130 4.61 6.91 15.46
C ARG A 130 3.97 7.65 16.63
N LEU A 131 2.65 7.73 16.65
CA LEU A 131 1.91 8.47 17.66
C LEU A 131 1.53 7.63 18.89
N GLU A 132 1.88 6.33 18.92
CA GLU A 132 1.36 5.35 19.89
C GLU A 132 -0.17 5.41 20.03
N ARG A 133 -0.86 5.92 19.00
CA ARG A 133 -2.29 6.23 19.04
C ARG A 133 -3.07 5.03 18.56
N GLN A 134 -3.81 4.44 19.48
CA GLN A 134 -4.85 3.46 19.18
C GLN A 134 -6.17 4.23 18.96
N PRO A 135 -6.79 4.21 17.77
CA PRO A 135 -8.20 4.57 17.68
C PRO A 135 -8.98 3.56 18.52
N GLY A 136 -9.46 3.99 19.69
CA GLY A 136 -10.19 3.14 20.63
C GLY A 136 -11.40 2.49 19.95
N LYS A 137 -11.41 1.16 19.87
CA LYS A 137 -12.60 0.38 19.55
C LYS A 137 -12.96 -0.41 20.81
N ILE A 138 -14.25 -0.38 21.15
CA ILE A 138 -14.78 -1.15 22.28
C ILE A 138 -14.78 -2.63 21.88
N GLU A 139 -14.21 -3.48 22.74
CA GLU A 139 -14.05 -4.92 22.51
C GLU A 139 -15.29 -5.71 22.96
N MET A 140 -15.53 -6.87 22.34
CA MET A 140 -16.67 -7.74 22.70
C MET A 140 -16.63 -8.24 24.14
N HIS A 141 -15.45 -8.42 24.74
CA HIS A 141 -15.35 -8.75 26.17
C HIS A 141 -15.84 -7.61 27.08
N TYR A 142 -15.90 -6.37 26.57
CA TYR A 142 -16.38 -5.18 27.27
C TYR A 142 -17.89 -4.96 27.07
N ILE A 143 -18.51 -5.57 26.05
CA ILE A 143 -19.96 -5.51 25.74
C ILE A 143 -20.67 -6.86 25.89
N GLY A 144 -20.02 -7.85 26.50
CA GLY A 144 -20.64 -9.13 26.88
C GLY A 144 -21.00 -10.04 25.70
N GLY A 145 -20.01 -10.38 24.86
CA GLY A 145 -20.07 -11.51 23.92
C GLY A 145 -19.20 -12.67 24.36
#